data_AF-A0A5S4G3J3-F1
#
_entry.id   AF-A0A5S4G3J3-F1
#
_cell.length_a   1.000
_cell.length_b   1.000
_cell.length_c   1.000
_cell.angle_alpha   90.00
_cell.angle_beta   90.00
_cell.angle_gamma   90.00
#
_symmetry.space_group_name_H-M   'P 1'
#
loop_
_entity.id
_entity.type
_entity.pdbx_description
1 polymer ?
#
loop_
_entity_poly.entity_id
_entity_poly.type
_entity_poly.pdbx_seq_one_letter_code
_entity_poly.pdbx_strand_id
1 'polypeptide(L)'
;MTDIHGRRWSFFDKPSIFDDAGRLTPDAPYPQEVAMACEVLTAGTGPGGEEIVLISTRTPWDIASVEGQTEFQVSGEQLVPAR
;
A
#
# COMPACT_ATOMS: atom_id res chain seq x y z
N MET A 1 0.40 3.69 5.40
CA MET A 1 1.18 2.46 5.26
C MET A 1 2.46 2.59 6.07
N THR A 2 2.89 1.56 6.76
CA THR A 2 4.25 1.51 7.35
C THR A 2 5.07 0.54 6.51
N ASP A 3 6.26 0.96 6.09
CA ASP A 3 7.15 0.14 5.27
C ASP A 3 8.03 -0.77 6.15
N ILE A 4 8.87 -1.60 5.51
CA ILE A 4 9.72 -2.56 6.23
C ILE A 4 10.80 -1.88 7.11
N HIS A 5 11.11 -0.61 6.83
CA HIS A 5 12.06 0.19 7.61
C HIS A 5 11.38 0.92 8.77
N GLY A 6 10.09 0.67 9.00
CA GLY A 6 9.31 1.34 10.04
C GLY A 6 8.90 2.77 9.69
N ARG A 7 9.12 3.22 8.45
CA ARG A 7 8.70 4.56 8.02
C ARG A 7 7.21 4.57 7.69
N ARG A 8 6.52 5.59 8.20
CA ARG A 8 5.10 5.80 7.92
C ARG A 8 4.90 6.68 6.69
N TRP A 9 4.20 6.14 5.72
CA TRP A 9 3.73 6.82 4.52
C TRP A 9 2.24 7.15 4.63
N SER A 10 1.91 8.40 4.32
CA SER A 10 0.55 8.91 4.23
C SER A 10 0.19 9.14 2.77
N PHE A 11 -1.07 8.85 2.41
CA PHE A 11 -1.62 8.97 1.06
C PHE A 11 -2.94 9.73 1.15
N PHE A 12 -3.28 10.48 0.12
CA PHE A 12 -4.56 11.18 0.01
C PHE A 12 -5.11 11.00 -1.39
N ASP A 13 -6.24 10.29 -1.50
CA ASP A 13 -6.91 10.03 -2.76
C ASP A 13 -8.42 9.79 -2.51
N LYS A 14 -9.17 9.55 -3.59
CA LYS A 14 -10.59 9.25 -3.57
C LYS A 14 -10.84 7.94 -2.83
N PRO A 15 -11.94 7.83 -2.05
CA PRO A 15 -12.27 6.60 -1.33
C PRO A 15 -12.28 5.33 -2.20
N SER A 16 -12.76 5.44 -3.44
CA SER A 16 -12.80 4.32 -4.40
C SER A 16 -11.44 3.77 -4.81
N ILE A 17 -10.34 4.47 -4.49
CA ILE A 17 -8.98 4.01 -4.76
C ILE A 17 -8.45 3.11 -3.63
N PHE A 18 -9.00 3.26 -2.42
CA PHE A 18 -8.62 2.48 -1.24
C PHE A 18 -9.65 1.39 -0.91
N ASP A 19 -10.86 1.48 -1.44
CA ASP A 19 -11.92 0.52 -1.13
C ASP A 19 -12.96 0.41 -2.25
N ASP A 20 -12.85 -0.68 -3.02
CA ASP A 20 -13.81 -1.03 -4.06
C ASP A 20 -15.19 -1.43 -3.49
N ALA A 21 -15.24 -1.83 -2.21
CA ALA A 21 -16.47 -2.29 -1.57
C ALA A 21 -17.40 -1.16 -1.09
N GLY A 22 -17.00 0.12 -1.26
CA GLY A 22 -17.84 1.27 -0.90
C GLY A 22 -18.13 1.40 0.59
N ARG A 23 -17.31 0.81 1.45
CA ARG A 23 -17.35 0.86 2.92
C ARG A 23 -16.81 2.18 3.46
N LEU A 24 -15.97 2.89 2.70
CA LEU A 24 -15.45 4.20 3.07
C LEU A 24 -16.49 5.32 2.87
N THR A 25 -17.55 5.29 3.67
CA THR A 25 -18.61 6.31 3.71
C THR A 25 -18.38 7.31 4.86
N PRO A 26 -19.08 8.46 4.88
CA PRO A 26 -19.00 9.41 6.00
C PRO A 26 -19.47 8.82 7.34
N ASP A 27 -20.39 7.86 7.32
CA ASP A 27 -20.97 7.25 8.52
C ASP A 27 -20.25 5.97 8.97
N ALA A 28 -19.20 5.56 8.25
CA ALA A 28 -18.42 4.37 8.59
C ALA A 28 -17.61 4.59 9.89
N PRO A 29 -17.42 3.54 10.71
CA PRO A 29 -16.54 3.63 11.86
C PRO A 29 -15.07 3.64 11.40
N TYR A 30 -14.35 4.72 11.67
CA TYR A 30 -12.92 4.83 11.37
C TYR A 30 -12.07 4.60 12.63
N PRO A 31 -10.82 4.12 12.50
CA PRO A 31 -10.10 3.79 11.26
C PRO A 31 -10.58 2.48 10.59
N GLN A 32 -10.39 2.39 9.26
CA GLN A 32 -10.69 1.21 8.45
C GLN A 32 -9.41 0.67 7.82
N GLU A 33 -9.27 -0.65 7.79
CA GLU A 33 -8.23 -1.31 6.99
C GLU A 33 -8.63 -1.32 5.52
N VAL A 34 -7.70 -0.89 4.69
CA VAL A 34 -7.85 -0.69 3.24
C VAL A 34 -6.66 -1.28 2.51
N ALA A 35 -6.87 -1.63 1.24
CA ALA A 35 -5.81 -2.04 0.34
C ALA A 35 -5.74 -1.05 -0.82
N MET A 36 -4.56 -0.90 -1.40
CA MET A 36 -4.38 -0.17 -2.65
C MET A 36 -3.73 -1.09 -3.67
N ALA A 37 -4.11 -0.95 -4.93
CA ALA A 37 -3.44 -1.68 -5.99
C ALA A 37 -1.99 -1.19 -6.10
N CYS A 38 -1.10 -2.13 -6.36
CA CYS A 38 0.30 -1.86 -6.62
C CYS A 38 0.85 -2.93 -7.57
N GLU A 39 2.00 -2.62 -8.14
CA GLU A 39 2.79 -3.55 -8.94
C GLU A 39 4.00 -4.00 -8.12
N VAL A 40 4.27 -5.31 -8.11
CA VAL A 40 5.51 -5.84 -7.54
C VAL A 40 6.61 -5.67 -8.57
N LEU A 41 7.60 -4.82 -8.25
CA LEU A 41 8.75 -4.57 -9.13
C LEU A 41 9.85 -5.62 -8.93
N THR A 42 10.14 -5.96 -7.68
CA THR A 42 11.08 -7.03 -7.34
C THR A 42 10.76 -7.61 -5.97
N ALA A 43 11.11 -8.88 -5.77
CA ALA A 43 11.00 -9.58 -4.50
C ALA A 43 12.34 -10.24 -4.17
N GLY A 44 12.69 -10.25 -2.90
CA GLY A 44 13.92 -10.88 -2.41
C GLY A 44 13.84 -11.21 -0.94
N THR A 45 14.93 -11.76 -0.42
CA THR A 45 15.04 -12.12 1.00
C THR A 45 15.98 -11.15 1.69
N GLY A 46 15.52 -10.58 2.79
CA GLY A 46 16.29 -9.70 3.65
C GLY A 46 17.33 -10.45 4.49
N PRO A 47 18.21 -9.71 5.19
CA PRO A 47 19.27 -10.30 6.00
C PRO A 47 18.76 -11.22 7.13
N GLY A 48 17.53 -11.02 7.62
CA GLY A 48 16.91 -11.83 8.67
C GLY A 48 16.06 -13.00 8.14
N GLY A 49 16.03 -13.22 6.82
CA GLY A 49 15.19 -14.24 6.18
C GLY A 49 13.77 -13.79 5.86
N GLU A 50 13.41 -12.55 6.18
CA GLU A 50 12.13 -11.95 5.84
C GLU A 50 12.01 -11.67 4.34
N GLU A 51 10.80 -11.78 3.78
CA GLU A 51 10.54 -11.38 2.40
C GLU A 51 10.46 -9.85 2.30
N ILE A 52 11.31 -9.27 1.46
CA ILE A 52 11.31 -7.84 1.13
C ILE A 52 10.82 -7.68 -0.31
N VAL A 53 9.76 -6.90 -0.48
CA VAL A 53 9.18 -6.63 -1.79
C VAL A 53 9.25 -5.14 -2.09
N LEU A 54 9.83 -4.78 -3.24
CA LEU A 54 9.71 -3.43 -3.79
C LEU A 54 8.43 -3.35 -4.60
N ILE A 55 7.53 -2.47 -4.21
CA ILE A 55 6.27 -2.20 -4.91
C ILE A 55 6.26 -0.81 -5.54
N SER A 56 5.47 -0.64 -6.58
CA SER A 56 5.10 0.64 -7.17
C SER A 56 3.60 0.86 -7.09
N THR A 57 3.18 2.04 -6.65
CA THR A 57 1.77 2.47 -6.63
C THR A 57 1.39 3.28 -7.86
N ARG A 58 2.27 3.35 -8.88
CA ARG A 58 2.01 4.09 -10.12
C ARG A 58 0.88 3.49 -10.96
N THR A 59 0.83 2.18 -11.03
CA THR A 59 -0.19 1.46 -11.79
C THR A 59 -1.19 0.86 -10.81
N PRO A 60 -2.52 1.03 -11.01
CA PRO A 60 -3.17 1.68 -12.16
C PRO A 60 -3.55 3.16 -11.98
N TRP A 61 -3.35 3.76 -10.80
CA TRP A 61 -3.94 5.07 -10.46
C TRP A 61 -2.96 6.20 -10.13
N ASP A 62 -1.66 5.98 -10.35
CA ASP A 62 -0.58 6.93 -10.05
C ASP A 62 -0.63 7.51 -8.63
N ILE A 63 -0.90 6.65 -7.64
CA ILE A 63 -1.03 7.07 -6.24
C ILE A 63 0.37 7.41 -5.72
N ALA A 64 0.54 8.63 -5.24
CA ALA A 64 1.75 9.05 -4.54
C ALA A 64 1.50 9.26 -3.05
N SER A 65 2.52 9.05 -2.23
CA SER A 65 2.50 9.55 -0.85
C SER A 65 2.41 11.07 -0.84
N VAL A 66 2.07 11.66 0.31
CA VAL A 66 2.08 13.12 0.52
C VAL A 66 3.45 13.74 0.19
N GLU A 67 4.53 12.96 0.26
CA GLU A 67 5.90 13.37 -0.07
C GLU A 67 6.30 13.08 -1.53
N GLY A 68 5.37 12.62 -2.36
CA GLY A 68 5.59 12.35 -3.78
C GLY A 68 6.26 11.02 -4.11
N GLN A 69 6.40 10.12 -3.12
CA GLN A 69 6.98 8.79 -3.35
C GLN A 69 5.93 7.83 -3.91
N THR A 70 6.34 6.99 -4.86
CA THR A 70 5.48 5.97 -5.48
C THR A 70 6.06 4.57 -5.36
N GLU A 71 7.27 4.43 -4.80
CA GLU A 71 7.96 3.16 -4.65
C GLU A 71 8.28 2.91 -3.18
N PHE A 72 8.01 1.69 -2.72
CA PHE A 72 8.09 1.35 -1.29
C PHE A 72 8.60 -0.07 -1.11
N GLN A 73 9.46 -0.27 -0.10
CA GLN A 73 9.87 -1.61 0.33
C GLN A 73 8.97 -2.09 1.46
N VAL A 74 8.17 -3.09 1.19
CA VAL A 74 7.21 -3.66 2.15
C VAL A 74 7.60 -5.10 2.49
N SER A 75 7.10 -5.58 3.63
CA SER A 75 7.13 -7.02 3.91
C SER A 75 6.18 -7.75 2.96
N GLY A 76 6.55 -8.95 2.50
CA GLY A 76 5.65 -9.81 1.72
C GLY A 76 4.31 -10.08 2.41
N GLU A 77 4.29 -10.09 3.75
CA GLU A 77 3.07 -10.26 4.55
C GLU A 77 2.08 -9.10 4.42
N GLN A 78 2.51 -7.94 3.90
CA GLN A 78 1.63 -6.79 3.65
C GLN A 78 0.88 -6.91 2.31
N LEU A 79 1.26 -7.86 1.45
CA LEU A 79 0.58 -8.10 0.18
C LEU A 79 -0.64 -8.98 0.40
N VAL A 80 -1.77 -8.53 -0.14
CA VAL A 80 -2.99 -9.31 -0.23
C VAL A 80 -3.24 -9.68 -1.70
N PRO A 81 -3.86 -10.84 -1.99
CA PRO A 81 -4.22 -11.20 -3.35
C PRO A 81 -5.04 -10.10 -4.03
N ALA A 82 -4.75 -9.86 -5.31
CA ALA A 82 -5.58 -8.98 -6.13
C ALA A 82 -7.03 -9.52 -6.14
N ARG A 83 -7.98 -8.59 -6.07
CA ARG A 83 -9.42 -8.91 -6.07
C ARG A 83 -9.97 -9.09 -7.48
#